data_AF-A0A927U269-F1
#
_entry.id   AF-A0A927U269-F1
#
_cell.length_a   1.000
_cell.length_b   1.000
_cell.length_c   1.000
_cell.angle_alpha   90.00
_cell.angle_beta   90.00
_cell.angle_gamma   90.00
#
_symmetry.space_group_name_H-M   'P 1'
#
loop_
_entity.id
_entity.type
_entity.pdbx_description
1 polymer ?
#
loop_
_entity_poly.entity_id
_entity_poly.type
_entity_poly.pdbx_seq_one_letter_code
_entity_poly.pdbx_strand_id
1 'polypeptide(L)'
;MHQYLPAIGFSKLNKKTLENLLQEIRLRPDYHESAIDLDGNQFVELRCMVADNVGLVLRGVYNEDDEFVLDYYYPSYFGESVSAKNDVEVIKQSDKDNYLVMCDEIRLGVNLIFQLQNMGQFLRNNLKDKKIEKKDIRLAALSLDAKIILPLYDNEKSRIKAKMNNQKRIDLVEQAREGNEEALESLTMDEIDLYQRISRRVTREDILSVVTSYFMPYGIENDKYEILGEILDIKSLINHITMEELYVLTVDSNDVILEVCINKKNLYGEPLVGRRFKGIIWLQGTVDFS
;
A
#
# COMPACT_ATOMS: atom_id res chain seq x y z
N MET A 1 14.47 -15.95 1.33
CA MET A 1 14.54 -14.61 1.96
C MET A 1 13.53 -13.73 1.27
N HIS A 2 12.76 -12.97 2.03
CA HIS A 2 11.70 -12.14 1.46
C HIS A 2 12.28 -11.02 0.58
N GLN A 3 11.69 -10.78 -0.60
CA GLN A 3 12.24 -9.87 -1.61
C GLN A 3 12.31 -8.41 -1.12
N TYR A 4 11.36 -7.97 -0.29
CA TYR A 4 11.25 -6.60 0.23
C TYR A 4 12.08 -6.29 1.49
N LEU A 5 12.88 -7.23 2.00
CA LEU A 5 13.77 -6.96 3.15
C LEU A 5 14.69 -5.73 2.96
N PRO A 6 15.26 -5.48 1.75
CA PRO A 6 16.08 -4.29 1.53
C PRO A 6 15.33 -2.97 1.78
N ALA A 7 14.01 -2.92 1.52
CA ALA A 7 13.19 -1.72 1.67
C ALA A 7 13.15 -1.21 3.12
N ILE A 8 13.21 -2.13 4.10
CA ILE A 8 13.24 -1.81 5.53
C ILE A 8 14.65 -1.76 6.11
N GLY A 9 15.68 -1.70 5.25
CA GLY A 9 17.08 -1.53 5.69
C GLY A 9 17.85 -2.83 5.93
N PHE A 10 17.37 -3.97 5.43
CA PHE A 10 18.09 -5.24 5.52
C PHE A 10 18.80 -5.60 4.20
N SER A 11 19.40 -4.62 3.52
CA SER A 11 19.98 -4.82 2.18
C SER A 11 21.22 -5.74 2.20
N LYS A 12 21.99 -5.72 3.28
CA LYS A 12 23.24 -6.49 3.47
C LYS A 12 23.08 -7.71 4.38
N LEU A 13 21.84 -8.08 4.70
CA LEU A 13 21.59 -9.07 5.73
C LEU A 13 21.84 -10.49 5.19
N ASN A 14 22.69 -11.25 5.88
CA ASN A 14 23.01 -12.64 5.51
C ASN A 14 22.03 -13.62 6.14
N LYS A 15 21.88 -14.82 5.55
CA LYS A 15 20.99 -15.87 6.07
C LYS A 15 21.21 -16.20 7.56
N LYS A 16 22.47 -16.32 7.99
CA LYS A 16 22.81 -16.60 9.39
C LYS A 16 22.38 -15.46 10.34
N THR A 17 22.60 -14.21 9.92
CA THR A 17 22.17 -13.03 10.69
C THR A 17 20.65 -12.94 10.76
N LEU A 18 19.96 -13.33 9.67
CA LEU A 18 18.51 -13.43 9.66
C LEU A 18 18.00 -14.46 10.66
N GLU A 19 18.57 -15.67 10.66
CA GLU A 19 18.15 -16.72 11.59
C GLU A 19 18.33 -16.28 13.05
N ASN A 20 19.43 -15.61 13.37
CA ASN A 20 19.64 -15.03 14.69
C ASN A 20 18.59 -13.97 15.02
N LEU A 21 18.27 -13.07 14.08
CA LEU A 21 17.23 -12.05 14.27
C LEU A 21 15.86 -12.71 14.50
N LEU A 22 15.52 -13.73 13.70
CA LEU A 22 14.26 -14.46 13.87
C LEU A 22 14.19 -15.15 15.24
N GLN A 23 15.29 -15.68 15.74
CA GLN A 23 15.35 -16.24 17.10
C GLN A 23 15.19 -15.16 18.18
N GLU A 24 15.83 -14.01 18.01
CA GLU A 24 15.70 -12.89 18.95
C GLU A 24 14.25 -12.39 19.04
N ILE A 25 13.57 -12.26 17.91
CA ILE A 25 12.16 -11.85 17.85
C ILE A 25 11.25 -12.87 18.56
N ARG A 26 11.55 -14.17 18.46
CA ARG A 26 10.80 -15.21 19.19
C ARG A 26 10.94 -15.07 20.71
N LEU A 27 12.11 -14.65 21.18
CA LEU A 27 12.39 -14.52 22.61
C LEU A 27 11.88 -13.20 23.19
N ARG A 28 11.95 -12.12 22.42
CA ARG A 28 11.59 -10.76 22.85
C ARG A 28 10.88 -10.00 21.73
N PRO A 29 9.61 -10.33 21.44
CA PRO A 29 8.83 -9.58 20.47
C PRO A 29 8.38 -8.23 21.07
N ASP A 30 8.30 -7.19 20.23
CA ASP A 30 7.70 -5.91 20.61
C ASP A 30 6.18 -6.00 20.67
N TYR A 31 5.61 -6.93 19.90
CA TYR A 31 4.19 -7.21 19.82
C TYR A 31 3.94 -8.70 19.71
N HIS A 32 2.97 -9.20 20.46
CA HIS A 32 2.50 -10.58 20.44
C HIS A 32 0.98 -10.58 20.34
N GLU A 33 0.47 -11.31 19.35
CA GLU A 33 -0.96 -11.55 19.19
C GLU A 33 -1.22 -13.01 18.85
N SER A 34 -2.22 -13.61 19.52
CA SER A 34 -2.70 -14.95 19.23
C SER A 34 -4.20 -14.92 18.92
N ALA A 35 -4.60 -15.64 17.88
CA ALA A 35 -6.00 -15.83 17.50
C ALA A 35 -6.25 -17.28 17.09
N ILE A 36 -7.49 -17.61 16.76
CA ILE A 36 -7.86 -18.88 16.14
C ILE A 36 -8.28 -18.55 14.71
N ASP A 37 -7.65 -19.20 13.73
CA ASP A 37 -7.98 -19.03 12.32
C ASP A 37 -9.37 -19.59 12.00
N LEU A 38 -9.92 -19.24 10.85
CA LEU A 38 -11.25 -19.67 10.41
C LEU A 38 -11.42 -21.19 10.36
N ASP A 39 -10.31 -21.91 10.13
CA ASP A 39 -10.19 -23.37 10.08
C ASP A 39 -9.99 -24.02 11.46
N GLY A 40 -9.94 -23.23 12.53
CA GLY A 40 -9.75 -23.70 13.91
C GLY A 40 -8.28 -23.88 14.33
N ASN A 41 -7.33 -23.55 13.46
CA ASN A 41 -5.90 -23.61 13.76
C ASN A 41 -5.47 -22.43 14.63
N GLN A 42 -4.46 -22.62 15.47
CA GLN A 42 -3.87 -21.53 16.24
C GLN A 42 -3.12 -20.58 15.30
N PHE A 43 -3.37 -19.29 15.43
CA PHE A 43 -2.68 -18.22 14.71
C PHE A 43 -1.84 -17.43 15.71
N VAL A 44 -0.56 -17.22 15.42
CA VAL A 44 0.33 -16.41 16.26
C VAL A 44 1.10 -15.44 15.37
N GLU A 45 1.08 -14.17 15.76
CA GLU A 45 1.84 -13.10 15.12
C GLU A 45 2.77 -12.43 16.12
N LEU A 46 4.06 -12.42 15.77
CA LEU A 46 5.10 -11.72 16.51
C LEU A 46 5.63 -10.58 15.63
N ARG A 47 5.80 -9.38 16.21
CA ARG A 47 6.39 -8.25 15.48
C ARG A 47 7.62 -7.73 16.20
N CYS A 48 8.57 -7.28 15.41
CA CYS A 48 9.71 -6.51 15.88
C CYS A 48 9.86 -5.26 15.02
N MET A 49 9.94 -4.11 15.68
CA MET A 49 10.07 -2.82 15.04
C MET A 49 11.54 -2.47 14.95
N VAL A 50 12.00 -2.09 13.77
CA VAL A 50 13.40 -1.70 13.51
C VAL A 50 13.56 -0.18 13.40
N ALA A 51 12.45 0.51 13.19
CA ALA A 51 12.31 1.95 13.27
C ALA A 51 10.82 2.28 13.54
N ASP A 52 10.46 3.56 13.62
CA ASP A 52 9.08 3.99 13.83
C ASP A 52 8.18 3.42 12.74
N ASN A 53 7.23 2.57 13.14
CA ASN A 53 6.26 1.89 12.27
C ASN A 53 6.86 0.99 11.16
N VAL A 54 8.18 0.80 11.11
CA VAL A 54 8.86 -0.13 10.20
C VAL A 54 9.33 -1.35 10.97
N GLY A 55 9.01 -2.56 10.49
CA GLY A 55 9.34 -3.77 11.22
C GLY A 55 9.37 -5.05 10.40
N LEU A 56 9.63 -6.14 11.12
CA LEU A 56 9.53 -7.51 10.63
C LEU A 56 8.42 -8.23 11.37
N VAL A 57 7.53 -8.87 10.62
CA VAL A 57 6.43 -9.68 11.16
C VAL A 57 6.75 -11.15 10.94
N LEU A 58 6.63 -11.94 12.01
CA LEU A 58 6.77 -13.38 12.02
C LEU A 58 5.39 -13.98 12.28
N ARG A 59 5.05 -15.01 11.51
CA ARG A 59 3.80 -15.74 11.64
C ARG A 59 4.06 -17.22 11.77
N GLY A 60 3.28 -17.86 12.62
CA GLY A 60 3.47 -19.26 12.97
C GLY A 60 2.41 -19.77 13.93
N VAL A 61 2.69 -20.95 14.47
CA VAL A 61 1.82 -21.68 15.40
C VAL A 61 2.64 -22.11 16.63
N TYR A 62 1.97 -22.32 17.77
CA TYR A 62 2.60 -23.05 18.87
C TYR A 62 2.39 -24.55 18.66
N ASN A 63 3.44 -25.33 18.86
CA ASN A 63 3.34 -26.79 18.87
C ASN A 63 2.82 -27.30 20.24
N GLU A 64 2.71 -28.62 20.39
CA GLU A 64 2.26 -29.27 21.62
C GLU A 64 3.18 -29.01 22.84
N ASP A 65 4.43 -28.59 22.59
CA ASP A 65 5.45 -28.27 23.60
C ASP A 65 5.50 -26.76 23.95
N ASP A 66 4.49 -25.97 23.53
CA ASP A 66 4.44 -24.51 23.66
C ASP A 66 5.62 -23.77 23.00
N GLU A 67 6.28 -24.39 22.02
CA GLU A 67 7.33 -23.76 21.21
C GLU A 67 6.74 -23.12 19.94
N PHE A 68 7.16 -21.88 19.66
CA PHE A 68 6.74 -21.19 18.45
C PHE A 68 7.44 -21.76 17.20
N VAL A 69 6.65 -22.34 16.31
CA VAL A 69 7.05 -22.83 14.99
C VAL A 69 6.71 -21.76 13.96
N LEU A 70 7.75 -21.23 13.29
CA LEU A 70 7.62 -20.19 12.27
C LEU A 70 7.19 -20.80 10.93
N ASP A 71 6.11 -20.28 10.35
CA ASP A 71 5.67 -20.61 8.99
C ASP A 71 6.31 -19.68 7.97
N TYR A 72 6.16 -18.37 8.18
CA TYR A 72 6.74 -17.36 7.31
C TYR A 72 6.96 -16.03 8.03
N TYR A 73 7.77 -15.17 7.42
CA TYR A 73 7.99 -13.80 7.86
C TYR A 73 7.93 -12.85 6.68
N TYR A 74 7.62 -11.59 6.95
CA TYR A 74 7.63 -10.56 5.94
C TYR A 74 7.95 -9.17 6.55
N PRO A 75 8.60 -8.29 5.79
CA PRO A 75 8.81 -6.91 6.20
C PRO A 75 7.49 -6.13 6.13
N SER A 76 7.30 -5.20 7.05
CA SER A 76 6.11 -4.35 7.09
C SER A 76 6.46 -2.90 7.38
N TYR A 77 5.62 -2.02 6.84
CA TYR A 77 5.46 -0.65 7.33
C TYR A 77 4.00 -0.47 7.71
N PHE A 78 3.72 0.05 8.90
CA PHE A 78 2.36 0.29 9.37
C PHE A 78 2.00 1.75 9.15
N GLY A 79 1.02 2.01 8.27
CA GLY A 79 0.62 3.36 7.91
C GLY A 79 -0.09 4.07 9.05
N GLU A 80 0.17 5.36 9.22
CA GLU A 80 -0.50 6.20 10.23
C GLU A 80 -1.75 6.87 9.67
N SER A 81 -1.67 7.31 8.41
CA SER A 81 -2.72 8.08 7.74
C SER A 81 -3.88 7.21 7.28
N VAL A 82 -5.11 7.72 7.44
CA VAL A 82 -6.31 7.10 6.84
C VAL A 82 -6.33 7.43 5.36
N SER A 83 -6.27 6.39 4.53
CA SER A 83 -6.19 6.47 3.07
C SER A 83 -7.56 6.48 2.40
N ALA A 84 -8.48 5.68 2.93
CA ALA A 84 -9.79 5.45 2.35
C ALA A 84 -10.80 5.01 3.42
N LYS A 85 -12.09 5.18 3.09
CA LYS A 85 -13.20 4.69 3.91
C LYS A 85 -14.20 3.99 3.01
N ASN A 86 -13.97 2.70 2.80
CA ASN A 86 -14.68 1.93 1.79
C ASN A 86 -15.18 0.63 2.38
N ASP A 87 -16.05 -0.04 1.63
CA ASP A 87 -16.45 -1.41 1.94
C ASP A 87 -15.29 -2.34 1.59
N VAL A 88 -15.01 -3.26 2.51
CA VAL A 88 -13.89 -4.18 2.39
C VAL A 88 -14.35 -5.62 2.40
N GLU A 89 -13.70 -6.43 1.58
CA GLU A 89 -13.85 -7.87 1.54
C GLU A 89 -12.50 -8.51 1.83
N VAL A 90 -12.46 -9.41 2.81
CA VAL A 90 -11.24 -10.09 3.24
C VAL A 90 -11.25 -11.49 2.65
N ILE A 91 -10.22 -11.81 1.86
CA ILE A 91 -10.11 -13.05 1.08
C ILE A 91 -8.91 -13.85 1.59
N LYS A 92 -9.12 -15.11 1.98
CA LYS A 92 -8.03 -16.04 2.31
C LYS A 92 -7.33 -16.48 1.02
N GLN A 93 -6.01 -16.36 0.97
CA GLN A 93 -5.24 -16.85 -0.17
C GLN A 93 -5.10 -18.38 -0.07
N SER A 94 -5.45 -19.12 -1.13
CA SER A 94 -5.51 -20.60 -1.07
C SER A 94 -4.17 -21.28 -0.77
N ASP A 95 -3.06 -20.66 -1.17
CA ASP A 95 -1.71 -21.26 -1.10
C ASP A 95 -0.87 -20.76 0.09
N LYS A 96 -1.35 -19.76 0.83
CA LYS A 96 -0.64 -19.14 1.96
C LYS A 96 -1.66 -18.79 3.03
N ASP A 97 -1.34 -18.99 4.32
CA ASP A 97 -2.15 -18.46 5.43
C ASP A 97 -2.01 -16.93 5.56
N ASN A 98 -2.28 -16.23 4.46
CA ASN A 98 -2.30 -14.79 4.29
C ASN A 98 -3.71 -14.39 3.85
N TYR A 99 -4.17 -13.24 4.34
CA TYR A 99 -5.40 -12.63 3.89
C TYR A 99 -5.09 -11.40 3.05
N LEU A 100 -5.82 -11.27 1.95
CA LEU A 100 -5.85 -10.08 1.13
C LEU A 100 -7.13 -9.31 1.44
N VAL A 101 -7.06 -8.00 1.39
CA VAL A 101 -8.23 -7.13 1.44
C VAL A 101 -8.46 -6.63 0.03
N MET A 102 -9.68 -6.81 -0.45
CA MET A 102 -10.18 -6.16 -1.66
C MET A 102 -11.10 -5.02 -1.23
N CYS A 103 -10.84 -3.81 -1.73
CA CYS A 103 -11.77 -2.69 -1.60
C CYS A 103 -12.03 -2.04 -2.96
N ASP A 104 -13.29 -1.72 -3.20
CA ASP A 104 -13.69 -1.01 -4.41
C ASP A 104 -13.36 0.48 -4.22
N GLU A 105 -12.26 0.93 -4.83
CA GLU A 105 -11.84 2.33 -4.79
C GLU A 105 -12.24 3.05 -6.09
N ILE A 106 -13.36 3.77 -6.03
CA ILE A 106 -13.95 4.47 -7.19
C ILE A 106 -12.96 5.48 -7.78
N ARG A 107 -12.14 6.13 -6.95
CA ARG A 107 -11.14 7.11 -7.39
C ARG A 107 -10.11 6.53 -8.35
N LEU A 108 -9.76 5.25 -8.19
CA LEU A 108 -8.78 4.57 -9.04
C LEU A 108 -9.42 3.90 -10.25
N GLY A 109 -10.73 3.69 -10.25
CA GLY A 109 -11.44 2.95 -11.30
C GLY A 109 -11.05 1.47 -11.37
N VAL A 110 -10.37 0.96 -10.36
CA VAL A 110 -9.92 -0.43 -10.22
C VAL A 110 -10.13 -0.91 -8.79
N ASN A 111 -10.26 -2.22 -8.61
CA ASN A 111 -10.32 -2.82 -7.28
C ASN A 111 -8.92 -2.81 -6.68
N LEU A 112 -8.80 -2.19 -5.52
CA LEU A 112 -7.55 -2.13 -4.77
C LEU A 112 -7.44 -3.40 -3.93
N ILE A 113 -6.36 -4.13 -4.10
CA ILE A 113 -6.06 -5.37 -3.37
C ILE A 113 -4.76 -5.17 -2.61
N PHE A 114 -4.75 -5.46 -1.31
CA PHE A 114 -3.56 -5.31 -0.48
C PHE A 114 -3.46 -6.40 0.58
N GLN A 115 -2.26 -6.66 1.06
CA GLN A 115 -2.06 -7.64 2.13
C GLN A 115 -2.56 -7.08 3.48
N LEU A 116 -3.40 -7.85 4.18
CA LEU A 116 -3.90 -7.51 5.51
C LEU A 116 -2.80 -7.67 6.56
N GLN A 117 -2.49 -6.58 7.26
CA GLN A 117 -1.48 -6.57 8.31
C GLN A 117 -2.03 -6.94 9.69
N ASN A 118 -3.24 -6.50 10.05
CA ASN A 118 -3.85 -6.76 11.37
C ASN A 118 -4.80 -7.97 11.37
N MET A 119 -4.29 -9.12 10.91
CA MET A 119 -5.09 -10.36 10.78
C MET A 119 -5.64 -10.86 12.12
N GLY A 120 -4.86 -10.77 13.22
CA GLY A 120 -5.32 -11.26 14.52
C GLY A 120 -6.57 -10.51 15.03
N GLN A 121 -6.72 -9.22 14.72
CA GLN A 121 -7.95 -8.46 15.01
C GLN A 121 -9.13 -8.95 14.17
N PHE A 122 -8.91 -9.19 12.87
CA PHE A 122 -9.94 -9.72 11.98
C PHE A 122 -10.45 -11.09 12.46
N LEU A 123 -9.53 -12.00 12.81
CA LEU A 123 -9.87 -13.35 13.28
C LEU A 123 -10.63 -13.33 14.61
N ARG A 124 -10.21 -12.49 15.56
CA ARG A 124 -10.91 -12.34 16.86
C ARG A 124 -12.33 -11.85 16.74
N ASN A 125 -12.60 -10.99 15.75
CA ASN A 125 -13.94 -10.45 15.54
C ASN A 125 -14.89 -11.44 14.82
N ASN A 126 -14.40 -12.64 14.44
CA ASN A 126 -15.20 -13.70 13.80
C ASN A 126 -16.06 -13.19 12.63
N LEU A 127 -15.51 -12.25 11.84
CA LEU A 127 -16.19 -11.61 10.71
C LEU A 127 -16.20 -12.54 9.47
N LYS A 128 -16.65 -13.79 9.65
CA LYS A 128 -16.83 -14.76 8.58
C LYS A 128 -17.83 -14.24 7.54
N ASP A 129 -17.41 -14.26 6.27
CA ASP A 129 -18.24 -14.08 5.07
C ASP A 129 -19.10 -12.82 4.99
N LYS A 130 -18.70 -11.72 5.63
CA LYS A 130 -19.40 -10.44 5.51
C LYS A 130 -18.51 -9.41 4.84
N LYS A 131 -19.03 -8.76 3.80
CA LYS A 131 -18.56 -7.43 3.41
C LYS A 131 -18.66 -6.54 4.64
N ILE A 132 -17.55 -5.93 5.01
CA ILE A 132 -17.47 -5.06 6.18
C ILE A 132 -17.62 -3.65 5.65
N GLU A 133 -18.77 -3.05 5.95
CA GLU A 133 -19.12 -1.76 5.39
C GLU A 133 -18.35 -0.62 6.06
N LYS A 134 -17.91 0.34 5.23
CA LYS A 134 -17.38 1.66 5.64
C LYS A 134 -16.30 1.61 6.72
N LYS A 135 -15.26 0.81 6.51
CA LYS A 135 -14.10 0.77 7.42
C LYS A 135 -13.02 1.75 7.01
N ASP A 136 -12.36 2.32 8.00
CA ASP A 136 -11.20 3.17 7.79
C ASP A 136 -10.00 2.27 7.43
N ILE A 137 -9.39 2.55 6.27
CA ILE A 137 -8.28 1.80 5.71
C ILE A 137 -7.03 2.68 5.80
N ARG A 138 -5.94 2.13 6.33
CA ARG A 138 -4.61 2.76 6.30
C ARG A 138 -3.72 1.97 5.36
N LEU A 139 -3.36 2.57 4.23
CA LEU A 139 -2.51 1.96 3.23
C LEU A 139 -1.05 2.30 3.48
N ALA A 140 -0.23 1.26 3.46
CA ALA A 140 1.21 1.33 3.58
C ALA A 140 1.84 0.54 2.44
N ALA A 141 3.01 0.95 1.98
CA ALA A 141 3.67 0.23 0.92
C ALA A 141 5.17 0.16 1.10
N LEU A 142 5.77 -0.91 0.58
CA LEU A 142 7.21 -1.08 0.51
C LEU A 142 7.65 -0.96 -0.95
N SER A 143 8.75 -0.24 -1.20
CA SER A 143 9.33 -0.13 -2.53
C SER A 143 10.80 -0.58 -2.53
N LEU A 144 11.21 -1.25 -3.62
CA LEU A 144 12.59 -1.71 -3.81
C LEU A 144 13.45 -0.76 -4.61
N ASP A 145 12.84 0.00 -5.51
CA ASP A 145 13.49 0.97 -6.38
C ASP A 145 12.45 2.01 -6.78
N ALA A 146 12.82 3.28 -6.71
CA ALA A 146 11.97 4.38 -7.12
C ALA A 146 12.78 5.56 -7.62
N LYS A 147 12.10 6.43 -8.37
CA LYS A 147 12.66 7.65 -8.94
C LYS A 147 11.85 8.85 -8.52
N ILE A 148 12.54 9.92 -8.16
CA ILE A 148 11.93 11.23 -7.94
C ILE A 148 11.90 12.00 -9.25
N ILE A 149 10.72 12.45 -9.62
CA ILE A 149 10.44 13.22 -10.82
C ILE A 149 10.12 14.66 -10.40
N LEU A 150 10.51 15.61 -11.23
CA LEU A 150 10.19 17.02 -11.02
C LEU A 150 8.67 17.25 -10.99
N PRO A 151 8.22 18.27 -10.22
CA PRO A 151 6.84 18.72 -10.26
C PRO A 151 6.46 19.12 -11.68
N LEU A 152 5.17 19.00 -11.99
CA LEU A 152 4.62 19.68 -13.16
C LEU A 152 4.43 21.15 -12.81
N TYR A 153 4.71 22.03 -13.76
CA TYR A 153 4.42 23.44 -13.58
C TYR A 153 2.90 23.62 -13.59
N ASP A 154 2.32 23.88 -12.42
CA ASP A 154 0.88 24.05 -12.28
C ASP A 154 0.57 25.30 -11.44
N ASN A 155 -0.36 26.11 -11.93
CA ASN A 155 -0.87 27.25 -11.18
C ASN A 155 -1.88 26.74 -10.14
N GLU A 156 -1.96 27.38 -8.96
CA GLU A 156 -2.92 26.99 -7.91
C GLU A 156 -4.37 26.90 -8.42
N LYS A 157 -4.77 27.82 -9.30
CA LYS A 157 -6.09 27.81 -9.95
C LYS A 157 -6.32 26.54 -10.77
N SER A 158 -5.29 26.03 -11.45
CA SER A 158 -5.37 24.80 -12.23
C SER A 158 -5.52 23.58 -11.32
N ARG A 159 -4.80 23.53 -10.18
CA ARG A 159 -4.92 22.45 -9.18
C ARG A 159 -6.33 22.40 -8.57
N ILE A 160 -6.89 23.55 -8.18
CA ILE A 160 -8.24 23.62 -7.62
C ILE A 160 -9.25 23.13 -8.66
N LYS A 161 -9.12 23.57 -9.92
CA LYS A 161 -10.00 23.14 -11.01
C LYS A 161 -9.89 21.63 -11.28
N ALA A 162 -8.68 21.06 -11.22
CA ALA A 162 -8.45 19.62 -11.37
C ALA A 162 -9.15 18.83 -10.27
N LYS A 163 -9.02 19.24 -9.00
CA LYS A 163 -9.73 18.61 -7.87
C LYS A 163 -11.25 18.67 -8.01
N MET A 164 -11.79 19.83 -8.39
CA MET A 164 -13.24 19.97 -8.64
C MET A 164 -13.73 19.10 -9.78
N ASN A 165 -12.94 18.97 -10.86
CA ASN A 165 -13.28 18.09 -11.97
C ASN A 165 -13.24 16.62 -11.56
N ASN A 166 -12.28 16.22 -10.72
CA ASN A 166 -12.19 14.83 -10.26
C ASN A 166 -13.38 14.46 -9.38
N GLN A 167 -13.80 15.37 -8.48
CA GLN A 167 -15.00 15.15 -7.68
C GLN A 167 -16.26 15.01 -8.55
N LYS A 168 -16.46 15.90 -9.53
CA LYS A 168 -17.59 15.78 -10.48
C LYS A 168 -17.59 14.45 -11.24
N ARG A 169 -16.40 13.98 -11.63
CA ARG A 169 -16.24 12.70 -12.30
C ARG A 169 -16.63 11.54 -11.38
N ILE A 170 -16.26 11.58 -10.10
CA ILE A 170 -16.67 10.57 -9.11
C ILE A 170 -18.20 10.54 -8.99
N ASP A 171 -18.82 11.71 -8.83
CA ASP A 171 -20.29 11.82 -8.70
C ASP A 171 -21.01 11.26 -9.95
N LEU A 172 -20.48 11.51 -11.16
CA LEU A 172 -21.01 10.97 -12.41
C LEU A 172 -20.84 9.44 -12.50
N VAL A 173 -19.71 8.90 -12.04
CA VAL A 173 -19.46 7.45 -12.01
C VAL A 173 -20.43 6.75 -11.06
N GLU A 174 -20.72 7.35 -9.90
CA GLU A 174 -21.71 6.83 -8.96
C GLU A 174 -23.11 6.79 -9.59
N GLN A 175 -23.55 7.88 -10.22
CA GLN A 175 -24.84 7.93 -10.92
C GLN A 175 -24.91 6.93 -12.09
N ALA A 176 -23.82 6.76 -12.83
CA ALA A 176 -23.76 5.78 -13.91
C ALA A 176 -23.87 4.33 -13.39
N ARG A 177 -23.30 4.03 -12.22
CA ARG A 177 -23.47 2.72 -11.55
C ARG A 177 -24.91 2.47 -11.13
N GLU A 178 -25.67 3.52 -10.80
CA GLU A 178 -27.10 3.45 -10.49
C GLU A 178 -27.98 3.33 -11.76
N GLY A 179 -27.39 3.36 -12.95
CA GLY A 179 -28.08 3.18 -14.23
C GLY A 179 -28.53 4.49 -14.91
N ASN A 180 -27.96 5.64 -14.52
CA ASN A 180 -28.24 6.90 -15.18
C ASN A 180 -27.54 6.99 -16.56
N GLU A 181 -28.33 6.91 -17.64
CA GLU A 181 -27.83 7.00 -19.03
C GLU A 181 -27.20 8.37 -19.35
N GLU A 182 -27.75 9.48 -18.83
CA GLU A 182 -27.20 10.82 -19.09
C GLU A 182 -25.80 10.98 -18.49
N ALA A 183 -25.57 10.40 -17.31
CA ALA A 183 -24.26 10.41 -16.68
C ALA A 183 -23.23 9.58 -17.49
N LEU A 184 -23.66 8.44 -18.04
CA LEU A 184 -22.84 7.59 -18.89
C LEU A 184 -22.45 8.28 -20.20
N GLU A 185 -23.40 8.98 -20.85
CA GLU A 185 -23.12 9.77 -22.04
C GLU A 185 -22.13 10.90 -21.75
N SER A 186 -22.30 11.62 -20.65
CA SER A 186 -21.37 12.68 -20.24
C SER A 186 -19.96 12.14 -20.01
N LEU A 187 -19.81 11.01 -19.31
CA LEU A 187 -18.51 10.37 -19.09
C LEU A 187 -17.86 9.94 -20.42
N THR A 188 -18.64 9.40 -21.35
CA THR A 188 -18.15 8.96 -22.66
C THR A 188 -17.63 10.14 -23.49
N MET A 189 -18.35 11.27 -23.48
CA MET A 189 -17.91 12.48 -24.20
C MET A 189 -16.64 13.06 -23.59
N ASP A 190 -16.55 13.12 -22.25
CA ASP A 190 -15.36 13.57 -21.54
C ASP A 190 -14.14 12.69 -21.81
N GLU A 191 -14.32 11.38 -21.93
CA GLU A 191 -13.26 10.42 -22.27
C GLU A 191 -12.74 10.62 -23.70
N ILE A 192 -13.63 10.84 -24.68
CA ILE A 192 -13.24 11.14 -26.06
C ILE A 192 -12.40 12.43 -26.09
N ASP A 193 -12.85 13.49 -25.41
CA ASP A 193 -12.15 14.76 -25.34
C ASP A 193 -10.80 14.65 -24.62
N LEU A 194 -10.73 13.84 -23.56
CA LEU A 194 -9.48 13.56 -22.86
C LEU A 194 -8.50 12.81 -23.77
N TYR A 195 -8.95 11.75 -24.43
CA TYR A 195 -8.12 10.95 -25.34
C TYR A 195 -7.55 11.79 -26.48
N GLN A 196 -8.37 12.64 -27.11
CA GLN A 196 -7.92 13.54 -28.16
C GLN A 196 -6.88 14.54 -27.66
N ARG A 197 -7.06 15.10 -26.46
CA ARG A 197 -6.08 16.01 -25.84
C ARG A 197 -4.75 15.30 -25.54
N ILE A 198 -4.80 14.11 -24.96
CA ILE A 198 -3.61 13.32 -24.63
C ILE A 198 -2.87 12.92 -25.91
N SER A 199 -3.55 12.38 -26.91
CA SER A 199 -2.94 11.92 -28.17
C SER A 199 -2.14 13.02 -28.88
N ARG A 200 -2.68 14.25 -28.92
CA ARG A 200 -1.97 15.40 -29.49
C ARG A 200 -0.73 15.80 -28.69
N ARG A 201 -0.81 15.73 -27.35
CA ARG A 201 0.30 16.09 -26.45
C ARG A 201 1.42 15.05 -26.46
N VAL A 202 1.09 13.76 -26.40
CA VAL A 202 2.07 12.65 -26.40
C VAL A 202 2.96 12.65 -27.65
N THR A 203 2.46 13.18 -28.78
CA THR A 203 3.27 13.31 -30.01
C THR A 203 4.38 14.37 -29.90
N ARG A 204 4.26 15.34 -28.97
CA ARG A 204 5.14 16.51 -28.88
C ARG A 204 5.83 16.67 -27.53
N GLU A 205 5.28 16.09 -26.48
CA GLU A 205 5.71 16.22 -25.09
C GLU A 205 6.16 14.86 -24.52
N ASP A 206 7.02 14.89 -23.51
CA ASP A 206 7.39 13.68 -22.76
C ASP A 206 6.18 13.14 -21.98
N ILE A 207 6.02 11.81 -21.93
CA ILE A 207 4.88 11.15 -21.28
C ILE A 207 4.76 11.56 -19.81
N LEU A 208 5.87 11.73 -19.08
CA LEU A 208 5.85 12.15 -17.68
C LEU A 208 5.51 13.64 -17.49
N SER A 209 5.48 14.42 -18.58
CA SER A 209 4.95 15.79 -18.62
C SER A 209 3.45 15.83 -18.95
N VAL A 210 2.95 14.79 -19.62
CA VAL A 210 1.53 14.65 -19.95
C VAL A 210 0.75 14.04 -18.79
N VAL A 211 1.30 13.00 -18.16
CA VAL A 211 0.66 12.27 -17.06
C VAL A 211 1.03 12.90 -15.72
N THR A 212 0.01 13.29 -14.95
CA THR A 212 0.16 13.87 -13.61
C THR A 212 0.46 12.79 -12.58
N SER A 213 -0.40 11.77 -12.53
CA SER A 213 -0.40 10.66 -11.58
C SER A 213 -1.01 9.41 -12.24
N TYR A 214 -0.65 8.23 -11.74
CA TYR A 214 -1.30 6.97 -12.10
C TYR A 214 -1.12 5.95 -10.99
N PHE A 215 -2.04 4.98 -10.96
CA PHE A 215 -1.99 3.84 -10.06
C PHE A 215 -2.41 2.61 -10.86
N MET A 216 -1.47 1.71 -11.18
CA MET A 216 -1.74 0.59 -12.08
C MET A 216 -1.17 -0.72 -11.54
N PRO A 217 -1.87 -1.86 -11.73
CA PRO A 217 -1.38 -3.16 -11.30
C PRO A 217 -0.06 -3.50 -12.00
N TYR A 218 0.86 -4.14 -11.28
CA TYR A 218 2.18 -4.48 -11.78
C TYR A 218 2.52 -5.95 -11.57
N GLY A 219 2.67 -6.68 -12.68
CA GLY A 219 3.04 -8.09 -12.67
C GLY A 219 1.86 -9.03 -12.49
N ILE A 220 2.13 -10.20 -11.92
CA ILE A 220 1.15 -11.30 -11.74
C ILE A 220 0.51 -11.25 -10.34
N GLU A 221 1.19 -10.62 -9.37
CA GLU A 221 0.72 -10.53 -7.99
C GLU A 221 -0.30 -9.39 -7.84
N ASN A 222 -1.43 -9.69 -7.18
CA ASN A 222 -2.57 -8.76 -7.09
C ASN A 222 -2.31 -7.56 -6.16
N ASP A 223 -1.29 -7.63 -5.31
CA ASP A 223 -0.94 -6.63 -4.29
C ASP A 223 0.25 -5.74 -4.69
N LYS A 224 0.66 -5.80 -5.98
CA LYS A 224 1.73 -4.98 -6.53
C LYS A 224 1.21 -3.94 -7.50
N TYR A 225 1.68 -2.71 -7.34
CA TYR A 225 1.28 -1.58 -8.16
C TYR A 225 2.48 -0.75 -8.58
N GLU A 226 2.42 -0.19 -9.78
CA GLU A 226 3.28 0.92 -10.16
C GLU A 226 2.51 2.22 -9.96
N ILE A 227 3.09 3.14 -9.21
CA ILE A 227 2.46 4.42 -8.87
C ILE A 227 3.30 5.59 -9.35
N LEU A 228 2.60 6.66 -9.73
CA LEU A 228 3.13 8.00 -9.91
C LEU A 228 2.24 8.95 -9.12
N GLY A 229 2.81 9.68 -8.16
CA GLY A 229 2.04 10.59 -7.31
C GLY A 229 2.87 11.75 -6.76
N GLU A 230 2.18 12.78 -6.26
CA GLU A 230 2.80 13.95 -5.60
C GLU A 230 3.25 13.58 -4.18
N ILE A 231 4.45 13.98 -3.79
CA ILE A 231 4.97 13.79 -2.43
C ILE A 231 4.42 14.90 -1.55
N LEU A 232 3.65 14.52 -0.54
CA LEU A 232 3.04 15.43 0.42
C LEU A 232 3.92 15.64 1.66
N ASP A 233 4.57 14.58 2.14
CA ASP A 233 5.43 14.63 3.32
C ASP A 233 6.57 13.59 3.24
N ILE A 234 7.65 13.85 3.99
CA ILE A 234 8.87 13.04 3.99
C ILE A 234 9.35 12.85 5.43
N LYS A 235 9.37 11.60 5.89
CA LYS A 235 9.97 11.21 7.16
C LYS A 235 11.27 10.43 6.90
N SER A 236 12.32 10.77 7.63
CA SER A 236 13.61 10.05 7.58
C SER A 236 13.74 9.19 8.83
N LEU A 237 13.98 7.90 8.63
CA LEU A 237 14.11 6.92 9.69
C LEU A 237 15.47 6.20 9.58
N ILE A 238 15.93 5.60 10.66
CA ILE A 238 17.15 4.79 10.68
C ILE A 238 16.79 3.43 11.25
N ASN A 239 17.08 2.36 10.51
CA ASN A 239 16.98 1.01 11.03
C ASN A 239 18.04 0.83 12.12
N HIS A 240 17.66 0.65 13.38
CA HIS A 240 18.61 0.60 14.50
C HIS A 240 19.48 -0.68 14.54
N ILE A 241 19.12 -1.72 13.77
CA ILE A 241 19.87 -2.98 13.69
C ILE A 241 21.00 -2.86 12.66
N THR A 242 20.69 -2.33 11.47
CA THR A 242 21.65 -2.24 10.36
C THR A 242 22.25 -0.85 10.16
N MET A 243 21.72 0.15 10.84
CA MET A 243 22.03 1.58 10.69
C MET A 243 21.80 2.10 9.27
N GLU A 244 20.91 1.45 8.50
CA GLU A 244 20.52 1.92 7.17
C GLU A 244 19.46 3.02 7.26
N GLU A 245 19.66 4.11 6.52
CA GLU A 245 18.70 5.20 6.40
C GLU A 245 17.53 4.83 5.48
N LEU A 246 16.32 5.11 5.94
CA LEU A 246 15.07 4.85 5.26
C LEU A 246 14.31 6.15 5.06
N TYR A 247 13.57 6.24 3.95
CA TYR A 247 12.57 7.27 3.74
C TYR A 247 11.18 6.65 3.82
N VAL A 248 10.28 7.35 4.51
CA VAL A 248 8.84 7.15 4.40
C VAL A 248 8.27 8.37 3.71
N LEU A 249 7.67 8.16 2.54
CA LEU A 249 7.11 9.20 1.70
C LEU A 249 5.59 9.10 1.75
N THR A 250 4.91 10.17 2.15
CA THR A 250 3.46 10.27 1.99
C THR A 250 3.18 10.72 0.57
N VAL A 251 2.56 9.86 -0.24
CA VAL A 251 2.33 10.08 -1.66
C VAL A 251 0.83 10.14 -1.94
N ASP A 252 0.40 11.18 -2.65
CA ASP A 252 -0.93 11.31 -3.23
C ASP A 252 -0.90 10.84 -4.69
N SER A 253 -1.55 9.72 -4.95
CA SER A 253 -1.70 9.16 -6.29
C SER A 253 -3.18 9.01 -6.61
N ASN A 254 -3.69 9.87 -7.52
CA ASN A 254 -5.10 9.90 -7.90
C ASN A 254 -6.05 10.09 -6.70
N ASP A 255 -5.75 11.04 -5.81
CA ASP A 255 -6.49 11.34 -4.58
C ASP A 255 -6.53 10.19 -3.57
N VAL A 256 -5.67 9.17 -3.74
CA VAL A 256 -5.42 8.12 -2.75
C VAL A 256 -4.08 8.42 -2.08
N ILE A 257 -4.16 8.70 -0.78
CA ILE A 257 -2.98 8.96 0.06
C ILE A 257 -2.47 7.65 0.62
N LEU A 258 -1.20 7.35 0.37
CA LEU A 258 -0.52 6.20 0.96
C LEU A 258 0.89 6.56 1.42
N GLU A 259 1.41 5.79 2.34
CA GLU A 259 2.75 5.98 2.87
C GLU A 259 3.68 4.89 2.34
N VAL A 260 4.76 5.28 1.67
CA VAL A 260 5.70 4.38 0.99
C VAL A 260 7.04 4.39 1.72
N CYS A 261 7.44 3.25 2.27
CA CYS A 261 8.76 3.04 2.85
C CYS A 261 9.75 2.52 1.80
N ILE A 262 10.91 3.17 1.70
CA ILE A 262 12.00 2.80 0.80
C ILE A 262 13.34 3.06 1.45
N ASN A 263 14.33 2.21 1.17
CA ASN A 263 15.70 2.45 1.57
C ASN A 263 16.29 3.63 0.78
N LYS A 264 16.93 4.57 1.49
CA LYS A 264 17.51 5.78 0.87
C LYS A 264 18.46 5.47 -0.29
N LYS A 265 19.22 4.37 -0.23
CA LYS A 265 20.16 3.98 -1.29
C LYS A 265 19.48 3.54 -2.59
N ASN A 266 18.21 3.12 -2.49
CA ASN A 266 17.41 2.64 -3.62
C ASN A 266 16.51 3.73 -4.21
N LEU A 267 16.56 4.96 -3.68
CA LEU A 267 15.84 6.08 -4.21
C LEU A 267 16.75 6.90 -5.15
N TYR A 268 16.37 6.98 -6.42
CA TYR A 268 17.06 7.82 -7.38
C TYR A 268 16.48 9.23 -7.40
N GLY A 269 17.34 10.21 -7.12
CA GLY A 269 16.94 11.61 -6.99
C GLY A 269 16.61 11.99 -5.55
N GLU A 270 16.42 13.28 -5.32
CA GLU A 270 16.19 13.83 -3.99
C GLU A 270 14.68 14.02 -3.74
N PRO A 271 14.09 13.36 -2.72
CA PRO A 271 12.69 13.55 -2.39
C PRO A 271 12.49 14.94 -1.79
N LEU A 272 11.52 15.70 -2.30
CA LEU A 272 11.06 16.96 -1.73
C LEU A 272 9.54 17.05 -1.89
N VAL A 273 8.88 17.72 -0.95
CA VAL A 273 7.44 17.99 -1.04
C VAL A 273 7.12 18.72 -2.34
N GLY A 274 6.05 18.29 -3.01
CA GLY A 274 5.62 18.75 -4.33
C GLY A 274 6.33 18.07 -5.51
N ARG A 275 7.47 17.39 -5.30
CA ARG A 275 8.03 16.49 -6.34
C ARG A 275 7.15 15.25 -6.47
N ARG A 276 7.38 14.46 -7.52
CA ARG A 276 6.61 13.26 -7.80
C ARG A 276 7.41 11.99 -7.54
N PHE A 277 6.81 11.04 -6.84
CA PHE A 277 7.35 9.70 -6.65
C PHE A 277 6.89 8.80 -7.80
N LYS A 278 7.82 8.09 -8.44
CA LYS A 278 7.52 7.00 -9.37
C LYS A 278 8.21 5.73 -8.91
N GLY A 279 7.46 4.67 -8.68
CA GLY A 279 8.05 3.40 -8.25
C GLY A 279 7.06 2.25 -8.27
N ILE A 280 7.61 1.04 -8.22
CA ILE A 280 6.85 -0.17 -7.97
C ILE A 280 6.74 -0.34 -6.46
N ILE A 281 5.53 -0.60 -6.00
CA ILE A 281 5.20 -0.76 -4.60
C ILE A 281 4.55 -2.12 -4.36
N TRP A 282 4.81 -2.68 -3.19
CA TRP A 282 4.03 -3.76 -2.62
C TRP A 282 3.11 -3.20 -1.56
N LEU A 283 1.82 -3.32 -1.80
CA LEU A 283 0.77 -2.68 -1.04
C LEU A 283 0.31 -3.57 0.12
N GLN A 284 0.33 -2.98 1.30
CA GLN A 284 -0.10 -3.57 2.55
C GLN A 284 -1.06 -2.60 3.24
N GLY A 285 -1.79 -3.07 4.24
CA GLY A 285 -2.62 -2.15 5.00
C GLY A 285 -3.28 -2.76 6.21
N THR A 286 -3.78 -1.87 7.05
CA THR A 286 -4.62 -2.20 8.19
C THR A 286 -6.03 -1.71 7.95
N VAL A 287 -7.00 -2.49 8.40
CA VAL A 287 -8.42 -2.13 8.38
C VAL A 287 -8.89 -1.96 9.81
N ASP A 288 -9.59 -0.87 10.11
CA ASP A 288 -10.16 -0.68 11.44
C ASP A 288 -11.41 -1.56 11.64
N PHE A 289 -11.25 -2.70 12.32
CA PHE A 289 -12.35 -3.63 12.61
C PHE A 289 -13.13 -3.29 13.87
N SER A 290 -12.79 -2.19 14.56
CA SER A 290 -13.45 -1.73 15.79
C SER A 290 -14.91 -1.31 15.56
#